data_AF-A0A0N1PG76-F1
#
_entry.id   AF-A0A0N1PG76-F1
#
_cell.length_a   1.000
_cell.length_b   1.000
_cell.length_c   1.000
_cell.angle_alpha   90.00
_cell.angle_beta   90.00
_cell.angle_gamma   90.00
#
_symmetry.space_group_name_H-M   'P 1'
#
loop_
_entity.id
_entity.type
_entity.pdbx_description
1 polymer ?
#
loop_
_entity_poly.entity_id
_entity_poly.type
_entity_poly.pdbx_seq_one_letter_code
_entity_poly.pdbx_strand_id
1 'polypeptide(L)'
;MCEVNVPRQKVPKDGVGPRGVPECYYTSRVLNSTFRYVKFVRKLRALEEEQRKGAENKAKEAKDQTINEFFMKCDRKSLINDVARRVDLCLASYQKDLEVKKERLKELFAYEEEENTRKFVAQAQAGAELVWQDKKERLRFLLEKRKKEHAEKYKDTPLLVSHSDSFQITSLLKDIDALHPRIALQRTTPKIVFCTAILAKFRAANVS
;
A
#
# COMPACT_ATOMS: atom_id res chain seq x y z
N MET A 1 42.67 -59.54 51.54
CA MET A 1 43.81 -59.94 50.70
C MET A 1 45.07 -59.37 51.33
N CYS A 2 46.00 -60.27 51.65
CA CYS A 2 47.15 -60.18 52.56
C CYS A 2 47.77 -58.80 52.81
N GLU A 3 47.82 -58.39 54.08
CA GLU A 3 48.70 -57.32 54.55
C GLU A 3 50.16 -57.78 54.41
N VAL A 4 50.89 -57.19 53.47
CA VAL A 4 52.32 -57.43 53.31
C VAL A 4 53.04 -56.71 54.47
N ASN A 5 53.38 -57.48 55.49
CA ASN A 5 54.12 -57.00 56.65
C ASN A 5 55.59 -56.79 56.24
N VAL A 6 55.90 -55.63 55.66
CA VAL A 6 57.27 -55.27 55.28
C VAL A 6 58.09 -55.05 56.55
N PRO A 7 59.20 -55.79 56.78
CA PRO A 7 60.01 -55.61 57.96
C PRO A 7 60.54 -54.18 58.01
N ARG A 8 60.26 -53.46 59.12
CA ARG A 8 60.78 -52.10 59.33
C ARG A 8 62.30 -52.13 59.28
N GLN A 9 62.86 -51.43 58.30
CA GLN A 9 64.30 -51.24 58.15
C GLN A 9 64.87 -50.65 59.46
N LYS A 10 65.88 -51.28 60.06
CA LYS A 10 66.51 -50.78 61.29
C LYS A 10 67.01 -49.36 61.05
N VAL A 11 66.49 -48.42 61.83
CA VAL A 11 66.98 -47.03 61.86
C VAL A 11 68.44 -47.08 62.34
N PRO A 12 69.41 -46.53 61.58
CA PRO A 12 70.78 -46.38 62.07
C PRO A 12 70.74 -45.58 63.38
N LYS A 13 71.29 -46.13 64.46
CA LYS A 13 71.44 -45.37 65.70
C LYS A 13 72.59 -44.40 65.47
N ASP A 14 72.31 -43.11 65.63
CA ASP A 14 73.33 -42.07 65.60
C ASP A 14 74.39 -42.41 66.66
N GLY A 15 75.63 -42.56 66.21
CA GLY A 15 76.76 -42.83 67.10
C GLY A 15 77.01 -41.63 68.02
N VAL A 16 77.56 -41.89 69.19
CA VAL A 16 78.02 -40.83 70.10
C VAL A 16 79.26 -40.21 69.47
N GLY A 17 79.15 -38.94 69.07
CA GLY A 17 80.29 -38.17 68.56
C GLY A 17 81.40 -38.06 69.61
N PRO A 18 82.63 -37.67 69.21
CA PRO A 18 83.82 -37.73 70.06
C PRO A 18 83.79 -36.86 71.34
N ARG A 19 82.70 -36.13 71.61
CA ARG A 19 82.50 -35.30 72.81
C ARG A 19 81.22 -35.60 73.61
N GLY A 20 80.53 -36.72 73.35
CA GLY A 20 79.42 -37.15 74.21
C GLY A 20 78.09 -36.38 74.04
N VAL A 21 77.97 -35.52 73.02
CA VAL A 21 76.72 -34.82 72.65
C VAL A 21 76.13 -35.51 71.42
N PRO A 22 74.79 -35.66 71.30
CA PRO A 22 74.19 -36.20 70.08
C PRO A 22 74.70 -35.40 68.89
N GLU A 23 75.39 -36.04 67.95
CA GLU A 23 75.68 -35.42 66.66
C GLU A 23 74.33 -35.09 66.06
N CYS A 24 74.01 -33.79 65.97
CA CYS A 24 73.00 -33.32 65.02
C CYS A 24 73.56 -33.64 63.65
N TYR A 25 73.44 -34.90 63.23
CA TYR A 25 73.72 -35.29 61.88
C TYR A 25 72.70 -34.53 61.03
N TYR A 26 73.17 -33.46 60.39
CA TYR A 26 72.68 -33.07 59.08
C TYR A 26 72.96 -34.23 58.13
N THR A 27 72.30 -35.38 58.34
CA THR A 27 72.36 -36.47 57.39
C THR A 27 71.86 -35.87 56.09
N SER A 28 72.62 -36.06 55.02
CA SER A 28 72.27 -35.63 53.66
C SER A 28 70.86 -36.08 53.22
N ARG A 29 70.22 -37.00 53.96
CA ARG A 29 68.81 -37.41 53.84
C ARG A 29 67.81 -36.39 54.37
N VAL A 30 68.05 -35.73 55.52
CA VAL A 30 67.16 -34.68 56.08
C VAL A 30 67.23 -33.39 55.25
N LEU A 31 68.41 -33.06 54.73
CA LEU A 31 68.59 -31.95 53.77
C LEU A 31 67.95 -32.26 52.40
N ASN A 32 67.95 -33.53 51.96
CA ASN A 32 67.27 -33.92 50.72
C ASN A 32 65.74 -33.93 50.85
N SER A 33 65.17 -34.36 51.98
CA SER A 33 63.71 -34.38 52.16
C SER A 33 63.13 -32.97 52.28
N THR A 34 63.80 -32.08 53.00
CA THR A 34 63.45 -30.65 53.08
C THR A 34 63.56 -29.96 51.72
N PHE A 35 64.63 -30.20 50.95
CA PHE A 35 64.77 -29.66 49.59
C PHE A 35 63.68 -30.17 48.62
N ARG A 36 63.34 -31.48 48.68
CA ARG A 36 62.25 -32.06 47.88
C ARG A 36 60.90 -31.45 48.25
N TYR A 37 60.64 -31.23 49.54
CA TYR A 37 59.41 -30.59 50.00
C TYR A 37 59.31 -29.13 49.53
N VAL A 38 60.39 -28.34 49.63
CA VAL A 38 60.42 -26.95 49.10
C VAL A 38 60.17 -26.92 47.59
N LYS A 39 60.77 -27.84 46.82
CA LYS A 39 60.53 -27.96 45.38
C LYS A 39 59.08 -28.34 45.07
N PHE A 40 58.47 -29.21 45.87
CA PHE A 40 57.07 -29.61 45.75
C PHE A 40 56.12 -28.43 46.03
N VAL A 41 56.35 -27.68 47.12
CA VAL A 41 55.55 -26.48 47.46
C VAL A 41 55.67 -25.41 46.36
N ARG A 42 56.87 -25.21 45.80
CA ARG A 42 57.06 -24.30 44.65
C ARG A 42 56.23 -24.72 43.44
N LYS A 43 56.15 -26.02 43.14
CA LYS A 43 55.31 -26.54 42.05
C LYS A 43 53.82 -26.35 42.34
N LEU A 44 53.37 -26.56 43.57
CA LEU A 44 51.97 -26.33 43.95
C LEU A 44 51.58 -24.85 43.78
N ARG A 45 52.42 -23.91 44.25
CA ARG A 45 52.16 -22.47 44.05
C ARG A 45 52.13 -22.08 42.57
N ALA A 46 53.01 -22.67 41.76
CA ALA A 46 53.00 -22.43 40.31
C ALA A 46 51.69 -22.93 39.67
N LEU A 47 51.21 -24.12 40.07
CA LEU A 47 49.92 -24.65 39.60
C LEU A 47 48.73 -23.80 40.08
N GLU A 48 48.74 -23.31 41.31
CA GLU A 48 47.71 -22.39 41.83
C GLU A 48 47.70 -21.06 41.07
N GLU A 49 48.87 -20.49 40.77
CA GLU A 49 48.98 -19.27 39.96
C GLU A 49 48.51 -19.50 38.51
N GLU A 50 48.83 -20.64 37.91
CA GLU A 50 48.32 -21.00 36.57
C GLU A 50 46.80 -21.16 36.56
N GLN A 51 46.23 -21.80 37.58
CA GLN A 51 44.78 -21.92 37.73
C GLN A 51 44.13 -20.55 37.93
N ARG A 52 44.73 -19.67 38.75
CA ARG A 52 44.22 -18.31 38.96
C ARG A 52 44.26 -17.49 37.67
N LYS A 53 45.38 -17.52 36.94
CA LYS A 53 45.50 -16.88 35.62
C LYS A 53 44.52 -17.46 34.61
N GLY A 54 44.32 -18.78 34.61
CA GLY A 54 43.32 -19.44 33.78
C GLY A 54 41.89 -19.00 34.09
N ALA A 55 41.54 -18.83 35.36
CA ALA A 55 40.24 -18.31 35.78
C ALA A 55 40.06 -16.83 35.39
N GLU A 56 41.09 -16.00 35.58
CA GLU A 56 41.09 -14.59 35.15
C GLU A 56 40.93 -14.47 33.63
N ASN A 57 41.61 -15.30 32.84
CA ASN A 57 41.49 -15.32 31.38
C ASN A 57 40.10 -15.76 30.92
N LYS A 58 39.54 -16.84 31.49
CA LYS A 58 38.17 -17.27 31.19
C LYS A 58 37.14 -16.18 31.51
N ALA A 59 37.32 -15.47 32.61
CA ALA A 59 36.44 -14.35 32.98
C ALA A 59 36.56 -13.17 32.01
N LYS A 60 37.75 -12.91 31.46
CA LYS A 60 37.94 -11.90 30.40
C LYS A 60 37.29 -12.35 29.10
N GLU A 61 37.54 -13.57 28.64
CA GLU A 61 36.93 -14.14 27.43
C GLU A 61 35.41 -14.10 27.47
N ALA A 62 34.80 -14.43 28.62
CA ALA A 62 33.35 -14.34 28.80
C ALA A 62 32.83 -12.90 28.66
N LYS A 63 33.55 -11.91 29.22
CA LYS A 63 33.22 -10.49 29.05
C LYS A 63 33.35 -10.05 27.59
N ASP A 64 34.45 -10.42 26.94
CA ASP A 64 34.68 -10.09 25.53
C ASP A 64 33.61 -10.70 24.62
N GLN A 65 33.18 -11.93 24.88
CA GLN A 65 32.06 -12.57 24.19
C GLN A 65 30.75 -11.78 24.37
N THR A 66 30.41 -11.38 25.60
CA THR A 66 29.19 -10.58 25.83
C THR A 66 29.22 -9.22 25.14
N ILE A 67 30.38 -8.57 25.10
CA ILE A 67 30.57 -7.29 24.40
C ILE A 67 30.41 -7.49 22.89
N ASN A 68 31.05 -8.52 22.33
CA ASN A 68 30.96 -8.83 20.91
C ASN A 68 29.51 -9.16 20.50
N GLU A 69 28.80 -9.97 21.29
CA GLU A 69 27.38 -10.25 21.07
C GLU A 69 26.51 -9.00 21.06
N PHE A 70 26.80 -8.03 21.94
CA PHE A 70 26.07 -6.77 21.98
C PHE A 70 26.23 -5.99 20.68
N PHE A 71 27.46 -5.81 20.19
CA PHE A 71 27.72 -5.11 18.93
C PHE A 71 27.05 -5.81 17.75
N MET A 72 27.15 -7.14 17.66
CA MET A 72 26.50 -7.91 16.60
C MET A 72 24.97 -7.78 16.63
N LYS A 73 24.35 -7.73 17.82
CA LYS A 73 22.91 -7.51 17.97
C LYS A 73 22.51 -6.08 17.58
N CYS A 74 23.31 -5.08 17.93
CA CYS A 74 23.07 -3.68 17.57
C CYS A 74 23.15 -3.46 16.05
N ASP A 75 24.17 -4.01 15.39
CA ASP A 75 24.30 -3.93 13.93
C ASP A 75 23.14 -4.62 13.22
N ARG A 76 22.72 -5.79 13.71
CA ARG A 76 21.53 -6.48 13.18
C ARG A 76 20.27 -5.63 13.29
N LYS A 77 20.02 -5.01 14.46
CA LYS A 77 18.86 -4.12 14.66
C LYS A 77 18.91 -2.90 13.74
N SER A 78 20.09 -2.29 13.61
CA SER A 78 20.30 -1.16 12.70
C SER A 78 19.98 -1.54 11.26
N LEU A 79 20.50 -2.67 10.79
CA LEU A 79 20.24 -3.18 9.45
C LEU A 79 18.75 -3.46 9.21
N ILE A 80 18.06 -4.09 10.17
CA ILE A 80 16.62 -4.35 10.08
C ILE A 80 15.84 -3.03 9.95
N ASN A 81 16.18 -2.02 10.75
CA ASN A 81 15.51 -0.72 10.69
C ASN A 81 15.75 0.00 9.36
N ASP A 82 16.97 -0.09 8.81
CA ASP A 82 17.28 0.48 7.50
C ASP A 82 16.55 -0.22 6.37
N VAL A 83 16.43 -1.55 6.42
CA VAL A 83 15.64 -2.32 5.44
C VAL A 83 14.16 -1.97 5.55
N ALA A 84 13.60 -1.92 6.76
CA ALA A 84 12.21 -1.53 6.98
C ALA A 84 11.91 -0.15 6.41
N ARG A 85 12.77 0.84 6.69
CA ARG A 85 12.63 2.20 6.16
C ARG A 85 12.64 2.24 4.63
N ARG A 86 13.49 1.44 3.98
CA ARG A 86 13.53 1.36 2.51
C ARG A 86 12.25 0.74 1.94
N VAL A 87 11.72 -0.30 2.59
CA VAL A 87 10.46 -0.92 2.21
C VAL A 87 9.32 0.09 2.36
N ASP A 88 9.25 0.82 3.47
CA ASP A 88 8.22 1.84 3.71
C ASP A 88 8.25 2.95 2.65
N LEU A 89 9.44 3.44 2.30
CA LEU A 89 9.61 4.43 1.24
C LEU A 89 9.14 3.91 -0.12
N CYS A 90 9.43 2.64 -0.43
CA CYS A 90 9.00 2.00 -1.67
C CYS A 90 7.47 1.84 -1.73
N LEU A 91 6.86 1.36 -0.65
CA LEU A 91 5.41 1.23 -0.54
C LEU A 91 4.72 2.60 -0.63
N ALA A 92 5.26 3.63 0.03
CA ALA A 92 4.74 4.99 -0.07
C ALA A 92 4.82 5.54 -1.51
N SER A 93 5.87 5.20 -2.26
CA SER A 93 5.98 5.56 -3.68
C SER A 93 4.87 4.88 -4.51
N TYR A 94 4.66 3.58 -4.32
CA TYR A 94 3.59 2.86 -5.04
C TYR A 94 2.20 3.36 -4.68
N GLN A 95 1.97 3.72 -3.41
CA GLN A 95 0.70 4.29 -2.96
C GLN A 95 0.38 5.59 -3.73
N LYS A 96 1.37 6.49 -3.88
CA LYS A 96 1.22 7.74 -4.63
C LYS A 96 0.95 7.49 -6.11
N ASP A 97 1.68 6.57 -6.74
CA ASP A 97 1.44 6.21 -8.15
C ASP A 97 0.02 5.66 -8.37
N LEU A 98 -0.47 4.89 -7.40
CA LEU A 98 -1.81 4.33 -7.44
C LEU A 98 -2.88 5.42 -7.30
N GLU A 99 -2.66 6.41 -6.45
CA GLU A 99 -3.54 7.59 -6.32
C GLU A 99 -3.60 8.39 -7.62
N VAL A 100 -2.46 8.70 -8.24
CA VAL A 100 -2.39 9.41 -9.53
C VAL A 100 -3.13 8.63 -10.63
N LYS A 101 -2.95 7.32 -10.69
CA LYS A 101 -3.66 6.47 -11.68
C LYS A 101 -5.17 6.46 -11.44
N LYS A 102 -5.61 6.43 -10.18
CA LYS A 102 -7.03 6.52 -9.83
C LYS A 102 -7.64 7.86 -10.24
N GLU A 103 -6.93 8.96 -10.00
CA GLU A 103 -7.38 10.29 -10.41
C GLU A 103 -7.51 10.39 -11.93
N ARG A 104 -6.47 9.97 -12.67
CA ARG A 104 -6.53 9.92 -14.13
C ARG A 104 -7.68 9.07 -14.65
N LEU A 105 -7.96 7.94 -14.00
CA LEU A 105 -9.07 7.08 -14.40
C LEU A 105 -10.44 7.76 -14.16
N LYS A 106 -10.60 8.49 -13.05
CA LYS A 106 -11.82 9.27 -12.81
C LYS A 106 -12.03 10.36 -13.86
N GLU A 107 -10.97 11.05 -14.26
CA GLU A 107 -11.02 12.06 -15.32
C GLU A 107 -11.44 11.47 -16.67
N LEU A 108 -10.87 10.32 -17.04
CA LEU A 108 -11.24 9.60 -18.26
C LEU A 108 -12.70 9.16 -18.23
N PHE A 109 -13.17 8.60 -17.12
CA PHE A 109 -14.58 8.21 -16.98
C PHE A 109 -15.51 9.42 -17.08
N ALA A 110 -15.19 10.53 -16.42
CA ALA A 110 -15.99 11.74 -16.51
C ALA A 110 -16.07 12.27 -17.96
N TYR A 111 -14.95 12.25 -18.68
CA TYR A 111 -14.91 12.65 -20.09
C TYR A 111 -15.76 11.73 -20.98
N GLU A 112 -15.65 10.41 -20.80
CA GLU A 112 -16.46 9.43 -21.54
C GLU A 112 -17.95 9.56 -21.24
N GLU A 113 -18.33 9.78 -19.98
CA GLU A 113 -19.71 10.04 -19.58
C GLU A 113 -20.27 11.32 -20.20
N GLU A 114 -19.48 12.39 -20.25
CA GLU A 114 -19.86 13.62 -20.93
C GLU A 114 -20.06 13.40 -22.44
N GLU A 115 -19.14 12.70 -23.10
CA GLU A 115 -19.23 12.43 -24.53
C GLU A 115 -20.47 11.58 -24.86
N ASN A 116 -20.72 10.55 -24.06
CA ASN A 116 -21.91 9.71 -24.19
C ASN A 116 -23.18 10.53 -23.98
N THR A 117 -23.22 11.38 -22.95
CA THR A 117 -24.36 12.27 -22.69
C THR A 117 -24.61 13.21 -23.87
N ARG A 118 -23.55 13.78 -24.47
CA ARG A 118 -23.66 14.62 -25.66
C ARG A 118 -24.24 13.86 -26.86
N LYS A 119 -23.80 12.61 -27.09
CA LYS A 119 -24.34 11.75 -28.16
C LYS A 119 -25.83 11.47 -27.94
N PHE A 120 -26.24 11.12 -26.73
CA PHE A 120 -27.65 10.90 -26.40
C PHE A 120 -28.50 12.15 -26.62
N VAL A 121 -28.02 13.32 -26.18
CA VAL A 121 -28.72 14.59 -26.39
C VAL A 121 -28.84 14.91 -27.88
N ALA A 122 -27.77 14.73 -28.66
CA ALA A 122 -27.79 14.95 -30.10
C ALA A 122 -28.78 14.02 -30.82
N GLN A 123 -28.80 12.73 -30.45
CA GLN A 123 -29.74 11.76 -31.00
C GLN A 123 -31.20 12.12 -30.65
N ALA A 124 -31.46 12.51 -29.40
CA ALA A 124 -32.79 12.94 -28.96
C ALA A 124 -33.26 14.21 -29.70
N GLN A 125 -32.37 15.19 -29.89
CA GLN A 125 -32.65 16.40 -30.66
C GLN A 125 -32.95 16.07 -32.12
N ALA A 126 -32.14 15.21 -32.75
CA ALA A 126 -32.38 14.76 -34.12
C ALA A 126 -33.72 14.03 -34.26
N GLY A 127 -34.06 13.15 -33.32
CA GLY A 127 -35.36 12.46 -33.30
C GLY A 127 -36.54 13.42 -33.15
N ALA A 128 -36.43 14.41 -32.26
CA ALA A 128 -37.46 15.43 -32.09
C ALA A 128 -37.65 16.29 -33.36
N GLU A 129 -36.55 16.65 -34.02
CA GLU A 129 -36.57 17.42 -35.26
C GLU A 129 -37.22 16.63 -36.40
N LEU A 130 -36.92 15.33 -36.53
CA LEU A 130 -37.56 14.47 -37.53
C LEU A 130 -39.08 14.41 -37.34
N VAL A 131 -39.54 14.22 -36.10
CA VAL A 131 -40.98 14.23 -35.79
C VAL A 131 -41.62 15.59 -36.06
N TRP A 132 -40.90 16.68 -35.83
CA TRP A 132 -41.39 18.02 -36.15
C TRP A 132 -41.52 18.24 -37.67
N GLN A 133 -40.51 17.84 -38.44
CA GLN A 133 -40.55 17.94 -39.90
C GLN A 133 -41.67 17.09 -40.51
N ASP A 134 -41.87 15.86 -40.03
CA ASP A 134 -42.99 15.02 -40.47
C ASP A 134 -44.35 15.68 -40.22
N LYS A 135 -44.55 16.29 -39.04
CA LYS A 135 -45.76 17.06 -38.74
C LYS A 135 -45.92 18.29 -39.65
N LYS A 136 -44.82 18.97 -39.96
CA LYS A 136 -44.80 20.13 -40.85
C LYS A 136 -45.20 19.74 -42.28
N GLU A 137 -44.63 18.65 -42.79
CA GLU A 137 -44.98 18.08 -44.10
C GLU A 137 -46.44 17.64 -44.14
N ARG A 138 -46.92 16.96 -43.09
CA ARG A 138 -48.32 16.58 -42.95
C ARG A 138 -49.26 17.78 -43.00
N LEU A 139 -48.92 18.85 -42.29
CA LEU A 139 -49.72 20.08 -42.29
C LEU A 139 -49.73 20.73 -43.67
N ARG A 140 -48.58 20.83 -44.36
CA ARG A 140 -48.50 21.33 -45.73
C ARG A 140 -49.43 20.56 -46.66
N PHE A 141 -49.39 19.23 -46.60
CA PHE A 141 -50.29 18.37 -47.38
C PHE A 141 -51.77 18.65 -47.10
N LEU A 142 -52.17 18.75 -45.83
CA LEU A 142 -53.56 19.04 -45.45
C LEU A 142 -54.03 20.41 -45.93
N LEU A 143 -53.15 21.40 -45.91
CA LEU A 143 -53.46 22.74 -46.40
C LEU A 143 -53.58 22.78 -47.93
N GLU A 144 -52.70 22.09 -48.66
CA GLU A 144 -52.84 21.93 -50.11
C GLU A 144 -54.14 21.21 -50.48
N LYS A 145 -54.48 20.14 -49.75
CA LYS A 145 -55.74 19.43 -49.93
C LYS A 145 -56.94 20.37 -49.72
N ARG A 146 -56.96 21.14 -48.61
CA ARG A 146 -58.02 22.11 -48.33
C ARG A 146 -58.13 23.19 -49.41
N LYS A 147 -56.99 23.71 -49.91
CA LYS A 147 -56.97 24.69 -51.00
C LYS A 147 -57.58 24.14 -52.28
N LYS A 148 -57.27 22.89 -52.64
CA LYS A 148 -57.86 22.20 -53.81
C LYS A 148 -59.36 21.99 -53.62
N GLU A 149 -59.80 21.46 -52.48
CA GLU A 149 -61.21 21.28 -52.16
C GLU A 149 -62.00 22.61 -52.19
N HIS A 150 -61.41 23.69 -51.68
CA HIS A 150 -62.01 25.03 -51.73
C HIS A 150 -62.09 25.56 -53.18
N ALA A 151 -61.04 25.37 -53.98
CA ALA A 151 -61.05 25.77 -55.39
C ALA A 151 -62.11 24.99 -56.21
N GLU A 152 -62.31 23.71 -55.91
CA GLU A 152 -63.35 22.88 -56.55
C GLU A 152 -64.77 23.28 -56.11
N LYS A 153 -65.00 23.48 -54.81
CA LYS A 153 -66.33 23.81 -54.25
C LYS A 153 -66.85 25.18 -54.69
N TYR A 154 -65.98 26.18 -54.81
CA TYR A 154 -66.36 27.55 -55.16
C TYR A 154 -66.05 27.91 -56.62
N LYS A 155 -65.85 26.91 -57.48
CA LYS A 155 -65.54 27.09 -58.90
C LYS A 155 -66.64 27.87 -59.65
N ASP A 156 -67.89 27.67 -59.24
CA ASP A 156 -69.08 28.23 -59.89
C ASP A 156 -69.76 29.35 -59.06
N THR A 157 -69.14 29.80 -57.96
CA THR A 157 -69.70 30.82 -57.07
C THR A 157 -68.94 32.14 -57.22
N PRO A 158 -69.61 33.27 -57.55
CA PRO A 158 -68.92 34.55 -57.76
C PRO A 158 -68.22 35.03 -56.47
N LEU A 159 -66.92 35.33 -56.61
CA LEU A 159 -65.94 35.58 -55.57
C LEU A 159 -66.23 36.88 -54.78
N LEU A 160 -66.95 36.79 -53.66
CA LEU A 160 -67.04 37.90 -52.69
C LEU A 160 -66.62 37.52 -51.25
N VAL A 161 -66.47 36.23 -50.93
CA VAL A 161 -66.17 35.75 -49.55
C VAL A 161 -64.84 34.97 -49.46
N SER A 162 -64.22 34.60 -50.58
CA SER A 162 -63.09 33.66 -50.61
C SER A 162 -61.71 34.25 -50.28
N HIS A 163 -61.56 35.58 -50.24
CA HIS A 163 -60.28 36.24 -50.01
C HIS A 163 -59.90 36.37 -48.52
N SER A 164 -60.87 36.35 -47.60
CA SER A 164 -60.59 36.38 -46.15
C SER A 164 -59.93 35.09 -45.65
N ASP A 165 -60.42 33.95 -46.13
CA ASP A 165 -60.07 32.64 -45.56
C ASP A 165 -58.71 32.14 -46.06
N SER A 166 -58.33 32.50 -47.29
CA SER A 166 -57.00 32.24 -47.85
C SER A 166 -55.89 33.03 -47.15
N PHE A 167 -56.19 34.25 -46.68
CA PHE A 167 -55.26 35.09 -45.92
C PHE A 167 -55.03 34.55 -44.50
N GLN A 168 -56.09 34.09 -43.83
CA GLN A 168 -55.98 33.46 -42.50
C GLN A 168 -55.15 32.15 -42.54
N ILE A 169 -55.29 31.34 -43.58
CA ILE A 169 -54.50 30.10 -43.74
C ILE A 169 -53.00 30.39 -43.90
N THR A 170 -52.64 31.48 -44.59
CA THR A 170 -51.25 31.85 -44.81
C THR A 170 -50.61 32.53 -43.60
N SER A 171 -51.38 33.22 -42.75
CA SER A 171 -50.88 33.74 -41.47
C SER A 171 -50.60 32.60 -40.48
N LEU A 172 -51.51 31.63 -40.37
CA LEU A 172 -51.35 30.46 -39.48
C LEU A 172 -50.10 29.64 -39.82
N LEU A 173 -49.70 29.56 -41.09
CA LEU A 173 -48.47 28.88 -41.50
C LEU A 173 -47.21 29.59 -40.99
N LYS A 174 -47.21 30.93 -41.02
CA LYS A 174 -46.11 31.76 -40.50
C LYS A 174 -46.02 31.67 -38.97
N ASP A 175 -47.16 31.62 -38.29
CA ASP A 175 -47.21 31.50 -36.84
C ASP A 175 -46.72 30.12 -36.35
N ILE A 176 -46.97 29.05 -37.12
CA ILE A 176 -46.46 27.70 -36.82
C ILE A 176 -44.96 27.59 -37.12
N ASP A 177 -44.47 28.22 -38.18
CA ASP A 177 -43.01 28.33 -38.44
C ASP A 177 -42.30 29.13 -37.34
N ALA A 178 -42.95 30.13 -36.75
CA ALA A 178 -42.45 30.86 -35.58
C ALA A 178 -42.50 30.05 -34.27
N LEU A 179 -43.37 29.03 -34.20
CA LEU A 179 -43.49 28.07 -33.09
C LEU A 179 -42.49 26.90 -33.18
N HIS A 180 -41.49 26.96 -34.09
CA HIS A 180 -40.39 25.99 -34.12
C HIS A 180 -39.98 25.66 -32.70
N PRO A 181 -39.93 24.37 -32.31
CA PRO A 181 -39.54 24.02 -30.97
C PRO A 181 -38.18 24.66 -30.71
N ARG A 182 -38.15 25.68 -29.85
CA ARG A 182 -36.92 26.13 -29.21
C ARG A 182 -36.50 25.05 -28.22
N ILE A 183 -36.25 23.83 -28.71
CA ILE A 183 -35.53 22.79 -27.96
C ILE A 183 -34.04 23.09 -28.14
N ALA A 184 -33.67 24.35 -27.90
CA ALA A 184 -32.31 24.69 -27.52
C ALA A 184 -32.24 24.39 -26.03
N LEU A 185 -32.03 23.12 -25.68
CA LEU A 185 -31.29 22.83 -24.45
C LEU A 185 -29.97 23.59 -24.59
N GLN A 186 -29.89 24.71 -23.87
CA GLN A 186 -28.96 25.80 -24.09
C GLN A 186 -27.54 25.26 -24.36
N ARG A 187 -26.99 25.62 -25.52
CA ARG A 187 -25.57 25.42 -25.87
C ARG A 187 -24.61 26.21 -24.96
N THR A 188 -25.11 26.91 -23.93
CA THR A 188 -24.33 27.79 -23.07
C THR A 188 -24.92 27.80 -21.65
N THR A 189 -24.58 26.82 -20.82
CA THR A 189 -24.36 26.98 -19.36
C THR A 189 -23.90 25.65 -18.74
N PRO A 190 -22.92 25.66 -17.82
CA PRO A 190 -22.45 24.46 -17.13
C PRO A 190 -23.37 24.18 -15.93
N LYS A 191 -24.58 23.66 -16.15
CA LYS A 191 -25.36 23.06 -15.05
C LYS A 191 -26.09 21.82 -15.53
N ILE A 192 -25.39 20.70 -15.36
CA ILE A 192 -25.82 19.28 -15.41
C ILE A 192 -27.00 18.97 -14.45
N VAL A 193 -27.61 19.97 -13.83
CA VAL A 193 -28.64 19.80 -12.78
C VAL A 193 -30.03 19.49 -13.33
N PHE A 194 -30.33 19.84 -14.60
CA PHE A 194 -31.68 19.64 -15.14
C PHE A 194 -31.89 18.25 -15.80
N CYS A 195 -30.84 17.65 -16.38
CA CYS A 195 -30.96 16.33 -17.01
C CYS A 195 -30.99 15.18 -16.00
N THR A 196 -30.34 15.32 -14.83
CA THR A 196 -30.37 14.28 -13.78
C THR A 196 -31.76 14.12 -13.17
N ALA A 197 -32.53 15.21 -13.03
CA ALA A 197 -33.90 15.17 -12.50
C ALA A 197 -34.89 14.46 -13.44
N ILE A 198 -34.70 14.56 -14.75
CA ILE A 198 -35.55 13.91 -15.76
C ILE A 198 -35.18 12.43 -15.89
N LEU A 199 -33.88 12.10 -15.91
CA LEU A 199 -33.40 10.71 -15.90
C LEU A 199 -33.78 9.96 -14.62
N ALA A 200 -33.75 10.61 -13.45
CA ALA A 200 -34.20 9.99 -12.19
C ALA A 200 -35.71 9.67 -12.19
N LYS A 201 -36.55 10.55 -12.77
CA LYS A 201 -37.99 10.28 -12.93
C LYS A 201 -38.26 9.16 -13.94
N PHE A 202 -37.50 9.08 -15.04
CA PHE A 202 -37.62 7.98 -16.00
C PHE A 202 -37.16 6.63 -15.43
N ARG A 203 -36.12 6.63 -14.58
CA ARG A 203 -35.63 5.42 -13.92
C ARG A 203 -36.60 4.93 -12.82
N ALA A 204 -37.30 5.84 -12.14
CA ALA A 204 -38.32 5.49 -11.16
C ALA A 204 -39.61 4.92 -11.80
N ALA A 205 -39.93 5.29 -13.03
CA ALA A 205 -41.12 4.83 -13.74
C ALA A 205 -40.94 3.44 -14.42
N ASN A 206 -39.70 2.97 -14.61
CA ASN A 206 -39.40 1.68 -15.25
C ASN A 206 -39.03 0.56 -14.26
N VAL A 207 -39.18 0.79 -12.95
CA VAL A 207 -38.89 -0.20 -11.88
C VAL A 207 -40.17 -0.65 -11.13
N SER A 208 -41.36 -0.32 -11.65
CA SER A 208 -42.65 -0.83 -11.15
C SER A 208 -43.25 -1.86 -12.09
#